data_AF-A0A399F2B7-F1
#
_entry.id   AF-A0A399F2B7-F1
#
_cell.length_a   1.000
_cell.length_b   1.000
_cell.length_c   1.000
_cell.angle_alpha   90.00
_cell.angle_beta   90.00
_cell.angle_gamma   90.00
#
_symmetry.space_group_name_H-M   'P 1'
#
loop_
_entity.id
_entity.type
_entity.pdbx_description
1 polymer ?
#
loop_
_entity_poly.entity_id
_entity_poly.type
_entity_poly.pdbx_seq_one_letter_code
_entity_poly.pdbx_strand_id
1 'polypeptide(L)'
;MTLEEKRQMKEERNALRKKLAQLTADYLTLNEKTHEPAFFMMWAAALLKLEELKIIEGQIEQLGFTESANTAKTLVLAQPLHRPPLRPPPQGWAVMQGILETLRAEAMANLSVTGTTYTPLFLKVTTLAHMSPFYKALLARAIWDKYRSGNQERILEMYELILSRFPVLEKKYHLDVLSKVD
;
A
#
# COMPACT_ATOMS: atom_id res chain seq x y z
N MET A 1 24.73 15.50 -12.34
CA MET A 1 23.39 15.80 -11.82
C MET A 1 23.49 16.73 -10.61
N THR A 2 22.89 17.90 -10.69
CA THR A 2 22.89 18.94 -9.66
C THR A 2 21.99 18.56 -8.48
N LEU A 3 22.10 19.29 -7.36
CA LEU A 3 21.23 19.10 -6.21
C LEU A 3 19.76 19.41 -6.54
N GLU A 4 19.54 20.40 -7.40
CA GLU A 4 18.22 20.83 -7.85
C GLU A 4 17.56 19.77 -8.73
N GLU A 5 18.30 19.18 -9.67
CA GLU A 5 17.83 18.06 -10.50
C GLU A 5 17.44 16.85 -9.64
N LYS A 6 18.23 16.52 -8.61
CA LYS A 6 17.89 15.45 -7.66
C LYS A 6 16.59 15.72 -6.92
N ARG A 7 16.37 16.98 -6.52
CA ARG A 7 15.15 17.40 -5.82
C ARG A 7 13.94 17.31 -6.75
N GLN A 8 14.06 17.84 -7.96
CA GLN A 8 12.98 17.84 -8.95
C GLN A 8 12.56 16.42 -9.33
N MET A 9 13.50 15.52 -9.60
CA MET A 9 13.17 14.11 -9.85
C MET A 9 12.48 13.43 -8.67
N LYS A 10 12.87 13.75 -7.43
CA LYS A 10 12.24 13.21 -6.23
C LYS A 10 10.80 13.71 -6.09
N GLU A 11 10.57 14.99 -6.34
CA GLU A 11 9.24 15.60 -6.31
C GLU A 11 8.33 15.00 -7.39
N GLU A 12 8.82 14.89 -8.62
CA GLU A 12 8.09 14.29 -9.74
C GLU A 12 7.73 12.82 -9.46
N ARG A 13 8.70 12.03 -8.97
CA ARG A 13 8.45 10.64 -8.57
C ARG A 13 7.40 10.55 -7.46
N ASN A 14 7.43 11.45 -6.48
CA ASN A 14 6.44 11.44 -5.40
C ASN A 14 5.04 11.84 -5.89
N ALA A 15 4.95 12.80 -6.82
CA ALA A 15 3.69 13.17 -7.46
C ALA A 15 3.10 11.99 -8.23
N LEU A 16 3.93 11.29 -9.00
CA LEU A 16 3.51 10.12 -9.76
C LEU A 16 3.07 8.96 -8.86
N ARG A 17 3.81 8.68 -7.78
CA ARG A 17 3.42 7.72 -6.75
C ARG A 17 2.04 8.03 -6.16
N LYS A 18 1.77 9.31 -5.89
CA LYS A 18 0.47 9.77 -5.38
C LYS A 18 -0.64 9.55 -6.42
N LYS A 19 -0.39 9.87 -7.70
CA LYS A 19 -1.34 9.62 -8.80
C LYS A 19 -1.66 8.13 -8.92
N LEU A 20 -0.64 7.27 -8.96
CA LEU A 20 -0.82 5.82 -9.02
C LEU A 20 -1.57 5.27 -7.81
N ALA A 21 -1.32 5.80 -6.61
CA ALA A 21 -2.06 5.42 -5.40
C ALA A 21 -3.54 5.75 -5.50
N GLN A 22 -3.88 6.92 -6.04
CA GLN A 22 -5.27 7.32 -6.25
C GLN A 22 -5.96 6.42 -7.27
N LEU A 23 -5.34 6.21 -8.43
CA LEU A 23 -5.86 5.31 -9.46
C LEU A 23 -6.04 3.88 -8.94
N THR A 24 -5.11 3.43 -8.08
CA THR A 24 -5.20 2.10 -7.46
C THR A 24 -6.33 2.02 -6.45
N ALA A 25 -6.55 3.05 -5.64
CA ALA A 25 -7.69 3.12 -4.74
C ALA A 25 -9.02 3.12 -5.50
N ASP A 26 -9.07 3.79 -6.65
CA ASP A 26 -10.23 3.81 -7.54
C ASP A 26 -10.49 2.44 -8.17
N TYR A 27 -9.46 1.79 -8.70
CA TYR A 27 -9.55 0.43 -9.23
C TYR A 27 -10.03 -0.56 -8.17
N LEU A 28 -9.41 -0.55 -6.98
CA LEU A 28 -9.69 -1.51 -5.90
C LEU A 28 -11.12 -1.37 -5.38
N THR A 29 -11.65 -0.15 -5.37
CA THR A 29 -13.04 0.13 -4.99
C THR A 29 -14.04 -0.62 -5.87
N LEU A 30 -13.75 -0.74 -7.17
CA LEU A 30 -14.63 -1.38 -8.15
C LEU A 30 -14.37 -2.90 -8.27
N ASN A 31 -13.21 -3.36 -7.78
CA ASN A 31 -12.66 -4.69 -8.07
C ASN A 31 -12.15 -5.41 -6.82
N GLU A 32 -12.91 -5.38 -5.72
CA GLU A 32 -12.49 -5.94 -4.42
C GLU A 32 -12.11 -7.42 -4.48
N LYS A 33 -12.74 -8.18 -5.38
CA LYS A 33 -12.48 -9.61 -5.58
C LYS A 33 -11.17 -9.86 -6.33
N THR A 34 -10.65 -8.87 -7.08
CA THR A 34 -9.46 -8.97 -7.94
C THR A 34 -8.42 -7.91 -7.55
N HIS A 35 -7.73 -8.18 -6.44
CA HIS A 35 -6.82 -7.25 -5.76
C HIS A 35 -5.35 -7.38 -6.20
N GLU A 36 -5.00 -8.39 -7.01
CA GLU A 36 -3.62 -8.60 -7.49
C GLU A 36 -3.09 -7.45 -8.37
N PRO A 37 -3.87 -6.85 -9.31
CA PRO A 37 -3.43 -5.68 -10.06
C PRO A 37 -3.10 -4.48 -9.16
N ALA A 38 -3.95 -4.22 -8.16
CA ALA A 38 -3.73 -3.16 -7.19
C ALA A 38 -2.45 -3.38 -6.37
N PHE A 39 -2.20 -4.63 -5.98
CA PHE A 39 -0.99 -5.02 -5.28
C PHE A 39 0.28 -4.69 -6.09
N PHE A 40 0.36 -5.15 -7.35
CA PHE A 40 1.55 -4.89 -8.18
C PHE A 40 1.72 -3.43 -8.57
N MET A 41 0.64 -2.69 -8.80
CA MET A 41 0.71 -1.26 -9.06
C MET A 41 1.34 -0.50 -7.88
N MET A 42 0.94 -0.84 -6.65
CA MET A 42 1.50 -0.19 -5.47
C MET A 42 2.92 -0.67 -5.18
N TRP A 43 3.21 -1.95 -5.38
CA TRP A 43 4.56 -2.48 -5.24
C TRP A 43 5.52 -1.76 -6.19
N ALA A 44 5.11 -1.56 -7.44
CA ALA A 44 5.84 -0.77 -8.42
C ALA A 44 6.05 0.68 -7.96
N ALA A 45 4.99 1.34 -7.49
CA ALA A 45 5.07 2.70 -6.95
C ALA A 45 6.13 2.83 -5.84
N ALA A 46 6.33 1.80 -5.01
CA ALA A 46 7.36 1.84 -3.97
C ALA A 46 8.78 1.58 -4.47
N LEU A 47 8.95 0.62 -5.38
CA LEU A 47 10.26 0.11 -5.79
C LEU A 47 10.87 0.81 -7.01
N LEU A 48 10.07 1.11 -8.02
CA LEU A 48 10.57 1.52 -9.33
C LEU A 48 11.07 2.97 -9.36
N LYS A 49 11.95 3.24 -10.32
CA LYS A 49 12.48 4.57 -10.64
C LYS A 49 11.45 5.38 -11.43
N LEU A 50 11.71 6.68 -11.55
CA LEU A 50 10.78 7.62 -12.17
C LEU A 50 10.45 7.23 -13.62
N GLU A 51 11.46 6.83 -14.39
CA GLU A 51 11.36 6.48 -15.80
C GLU A 51 10.44 5.27 -16.00
N GLU A 52 10.58 4.25 -15.14
CA GLU A 52 9.74 3.05 -15.15
C GLU A 52 8.30 3.37 -14.75
N LEU A 53 8.10 4.24 -13.77
CA LEU A 53 6.76 4.68 -13.37
C LEU A 53 6.08 5.48 -14.49
N LYS A 54 6.82 6.27 -15.28
CA LYS A 54 6.27 6.99 -16.43
C LYS A 54 5.80 6.04 -17.53
N ILE A 55 6.48 4.91 -17.74
CA ILE A 55 6.02 3.86 -18.66
C ILE A 55 4.66 3.32 -18.21
N ILE A 56 4.53 3.00 -16.92
CA ILE A 56 3.27 2.50 -16.35
C ILE A 56 2.16 3.54 -16.50
N GLU A 57 2.43 4.81 -16.18
CA GLU A 57 1.46 5.90 -16.32
C GLU A 57 0.95 6.05 -17.76
N GLY A 58 1.86 6.11 -18.73
CA GLY A 58 1.49 6.22 -20.14
C GLY A 58 0.66 5.01 -20.62
N GLN A 59 0.96 3.82 -20.11
CA GLN A 59 0.15 2.63 -20.43
C GLN A 59 -1.24 2.66 -19.81
N ILE A 60 -1.43 3.27 -18.63
CA ILE A 60 -2.77 3.34 -18.02
C ILE A 60 -3.71 4.11 -18.94
N GLU A 61 -3.22 5.18 -19.56
CA GLU A 61 -3.98 6.02 -20.48
C GLU A 61 -4.29 5.31 -21.80
N GLN A 62 -3.41 4.42 -22.27
CA GLN A 62 -3.54 3.74 -23.55
C GLN A 62 -4.26 2.39 -23.48
N LEU A 63 -4.00 1.60 -22.44
CA LEU A 63 -4.37 0.18 -22.33
C LEU A 63 -5.25 -0.13 -21.10
N GLY A 64 -5.36 0.82 -20.17
CA GLY A 64 -6.13 0.66 -18.95
C GLY A 64 -5.36 0.02 -17.80
N PHE A 65 -5.91 0.16 -16.59
CA PHE A 65 -5.23 -0.14 -15.33
C PHE A 65 -4.71 -1.58 -15.22
N THR A 66 -5.50 -2.57 -15.62
CA THR A 66 -5.16 -3.99 -15.49
C THR A 66 -3.95 -4.37 -16.33
N GLU A 67 -3.88 -3.91 -17.58
CA GLU A 67 -2.73 -4.19 -18.45
C GLU A 67 -1.47 -3.46 -17.97
N SER A 68 -1.61 -2.22 -17.50
CA SER A 68 -0.49 -1.52 -16.88
C SER A 68 0.00 -2.20 -15.60
N ALA A 69 -0.88 -2.86 -14.85
CA ALA A 69 -0.51 -3.64 -13.68
C ALA A 69 0.25 -4.93 -14.06
N ASN A 70 -0.01 -5.54 -15.22
CA ASN A 70 0.80 -6.63 -15.76
C ASN A 70 2.23 -6.15 -16.07
N THR A 71 2.38 -4.97 -16.65
CA THR A 71 3.69 -4.34 -16.86
C THR A 71 4.39 -4.04 -15.54
N ALA A 72 3.67 -3.47 -14.58
CA ALA A 72 4.16 -3.22 -13.22
C ALA A 72 4.67 -4.52 -12.56
N LYS A 73 3.91 -5.62 -12.70
CA LYS A 73 4.29 -6.95 -12.21
C LYS A 73 5.62 -7.41 -12.82
N THR A 74 5.75 -7.36 -14.14
CA THR A 74 6.99 -7.74 -14.83
C THR A 74 8.18 -6.92 -14.35
N LEU A 75 8.04 -5.59 -14.27
CA LEU A 75 9.11 -4.70 -13.84
C LEU A 75 9.50 -4.90 -12.37
N VAL A 76 8.53 -5.11 -11.48
CA VAL A 76 8.78 -5.37 -10.05
C VAL A 76 9.49 -6.70 -9.84
N LEU A 77 9.06 -7.76 -10.52
CA LEU A 77 9.65 -9.09 -10.38
C LEU A 77 11.08 -9.17 -10.96
N ALA A 78 11.47 -8.23 -11.82
CA ALA A 78 12.84 -8.09 -12.33
C ALA A 78 13.79 -7.34 -11.36
N GLN A 79 13.29 -6.68 -10.31
CA GLN A 79 14.12 -5.92 -9.38
C GLN A 79 14.88 -6.85 -8.41
N PRO A 80 16.17 -6.64 -8.12
CA PRO A 80 16.94 -7.49 -7.20
C PRO A 80 16.55 -7.32 -5.72
N LEU A 81 16.00 -6.16 -5.35
CA LEU A 81 15.46 -5.90 -4.01
C LEU A 81 13.95 -6.11 -4.03
N HIS A 82 13.52 -7.34 -3.76
CA HIS A 82 12.12 -7.72 -3.87
C HIS A 82 11.26 -7.12 -2.75
N ARG A 83 11.82 -6.84 -1.57
CA ARG A 83 11.06 -6.26 -0.46
C ARG A 83 11.15 -4.73 -0.48
N PRO A 84 10.02 -4.01 -0.56
CA PRO A 84 10.00 -2.56 -0.38
C PRO A 84 10.56 -2.24 1.00
N PRO A 85 11.34 -1.15 1.13
CA PRO A 85 11.87 -0.75 2.43
C PRO A 85 10.71 -0.53 3.41
N LEU A 86 10.84 -1.13 4.60
CA LEU A 86 10.02 -0.76 5.74
C LEU A 86 10.38 0.68 6.11
N ARG A 87 9.39 1.50 6.44
CA ARG A 87 9.72 2.76 7.13
C ARG A 87 10.29 2.38 8.50
N PRO A 88 11.41 2.98 8.93
CA PRO A 88 11.86 2.80 10.30
C PRO A 88 10.76 3.30 11.24
N PRO A 89 10.47 2.56 12.33
CA PRO A 89 9.47 2.99 13.29
C PRO A 89 9.88 4.33 13.94
N PRO A 90 8.92 5.20 14.30
CA PRO A 90 9.22 6.45 15.00
C PRO A 90 9.85 6.20 16.38
N GLN A 91 10.49 7.23 16.96
CA GLN A 91 11.06 7.15 18.30
C GLN A 91 9.94 6.90 19.35
N GLY A 92 10.18 6.00 20.31
CA GLY A 92 9.17 5.59 21.32
C GLY A 92 8.22 4.47 20.88
N TRP A 93 8.44 3.86 19.71
CA TRP A 93 7.52 2.91 19.10
C TRP A 93 7.27 1.61 19.88
N ALA A 94 8.27 1.06 20.59
CA ALA A 94 8.08 -0.18 21.36
C ALA A 94 6.96 -0.05 22.41
N VAL A 95 6.85 1.13 23.03
CA VAL A 95 5.79 1.45 23.99
C VAL A 95 4.44 1.56 23.27
N MET A 96 4.41 2.20 22.10
CA MET A 96 3.19 2.33 21.32
C MET A 96 2.68 0.99 20.80
N GLN A 97 3.57 0.09 20.39
CA GLN A 97 3.20 -1.25 19.95
C GLN A 97 2.51 -2.03 21.08
N GLY A 98 3.06 -1.97 22.31
CA GLY A 98 2.42 -2.58 23.49
C GLY A 98 1.03 -1.99 23.76
N ILE A 99 0.89 -0.66 23.69
CA ILE A 99 -0.42 0.01 23.87
C ILE A 99 -1.42 -0.42 22.78
N LEU A 100 -1.00 -0.52 21.52
CA LEU A 100 -1.87 -0.96 20.42
C LEU A 100 -2.28 -2.42 20.56
N GLU A 101 -1.39 -3.29 21.02
CA GLU A 101 -1.68 -4.71 21.29
C GLU A 101 -2.69 -4.85 22.44
N THR A 102 -2.53 -4.08 23.52
CA THR A 102 -3.50 -4.01 24.63
C THR A 102 -4.85 -3.47 24.15
N LEU A 103 -4.87 -2.34 23.44
CA LEU A 103 -6.10 -1.76 22.89
C LEU A 103 -6.78 -2.70 21.90
N ARG A 104 -6.04 -3.51 21.15
CA ARG A 104 -6.59 -4.53 20.26
C ARG A 104 -7.24 -5.65 21.04
N ALA A 105 -6.60 -6.15 22.10
CA ALA A 105 -7.17 -7.18 22.96
C ALA A 105 -8.44 -6.68 23.66
N GLU A 106 -8.42 -5.46 24.18
CA GLU A 106 -9.56 -4.81 24.83
C GLU A 106 -10.70 -4.50 23.85
N ALA A 107 -10.39 -4.01 22.65
CA ALA A 107 -11.39 -3.76 21.61
C ALA A 107 -12.07 -5.06 21.15
N MET A 108 -11.31 -6.15 21.02
CA MET A 108 -11.86 -7.47 20.68
C MET A 108 -12.74 -8.02 21.81
N ALA A 109 -12.38 -7.76 23.07
CA ALA A 109 -13.21 -8.14 24.22
C ALA A 109 -14.51 -7.31 24.32
N ASN A 110 -14.48 -6.03 23.91
CA ASN A 110 -15.59 -5.08 24.07
C ASN A 110 -16.45 -4.87 22.80
N LEU A 111 -16.04 -5.40 21.65
CA LEU A 111 -16.79 -5.38 20.39
C LEU A 111 -18.15 -6.09 20.51
N SER A 112 -18.29 -7.05 21.42
CA SER A 112 -19.56 -7.73 21.71
C SER A 112 -20.58 -6.84 22.45
N VAL A 113 -20.16 -5.72 23.05
CA VAL A 113 -20.99 -4.92 23.98
C VAL A 113 -21.34 -3.54 23.42
N THR A 114 -20.49 -2.90 22.60
CA THR A 114 -20.63 -1.46 22.29
C THR A 114 -20.65 -1.08 20.81
N GLY A 115 -20.41 -1.99 19.86
CA GLY A 115 -20.48 -1.69 18.42
C GLY A 115 -19.58 -0.55 17.93
N THR A 116 -18.51 -0.20 18.66
CA THR A 116 -17.70 0.99 18.37
C THR A 116 -16.70 0.76 17.22
N THR A 117 -16.97 1.35 16.07
CA THR A 117 -16.18 1.27 14.82
C THR A 117 -14.84 2.04 14.86
N TYR A 118 -14.67 2.98 15.79
CA TYR A 118 -13.50 3.87 15.87
C TYR A 118 -12.21 3.17 16.30
N THR A 119 -12.26 2.26 17.28
CA THR A 119 -11.07 1.54 17.77
C THR A 119 -10.47 0.62 16.71
N PRO A 120 -11.25 -0.15 15.93
CA PRO A 120 -10.75 -0.88 14.77
C PRO A 120 -10.05 0.02 13.72
N LEU A 121 -10.57 1.24 13.48
CA LEU A 121 -10.00 2.14 12.47
C LEU A 121 -8.66 2.69 12.92
N PHE A 122 -8.56 3.15 14.16
CA PHE A 122 -7.31 3.64 14.75
C PHE A 122 -6.20 2.59 14.68
N LEU A 123 -6.50 1.34 15.06
CA LEU A 123 -5.54 0.23 15.00
C LEU A 123 -5.06 -0.02 13.56
N LYS A 124 -5.99 -0.11 12.60
CA LYS A 124 -5.66 -0.35 11.18
C LYS A 124 -4.85 0.79 10.56
N VAL A 125 -5.22 2.06 10.82
CA VAL A 125 -4.46 3.24 10.37
C VAL A 125 -3.03 3.14 10.87
N THR A 126 -2.86 2.84 12.16
CA THR A 126 -1.54 2.77 12.80
C THR A 126 -0.69 1.64 12.22
N THR A 127 -1.28 0.46 12.00
CA THR A 127 -0.62 -0.66 11.31
C THR A 127 -0.21 -0.27 9.88
N LEU A 128 -1.06 0.41 9.12
CA LEU A 128 -0.74 0.80 7.74
C LEU A 128 0.32 1.89 7.67
N ALA A 129 0.29 2.88 8.56
CA ALA A 129 1.21 4.01 8.55
C ALA A 129 2.63 3.65 9.07
N HIS A 130 2.72 2.71 10.01
CA HIS A 130 3.95 2.47 10.76
C HIS A 130 4.48 1.03 10.70
N MET A 131 3.63 0.03 10.48
CA MET A 131 4.05 -1.39 10.46
C MET A 131 4.14 -1.97 9.06
N SER A 132 3.39 -1.39 8.12
CA SER A 132 3.29 -1.94 6.78
C SER A 132 4.40 -1.42 5.86
N PRO A 133 4.79 -2.20 4.83
CA PRO A 133 5.67 -1.71 3.78
C PRO A 133 5.15 -0.42 3.15
N PHE A 134 6.07 0.44 2.69
CA PHE A 134 5.76 1.80 2.22
C PHE A 134 4.58 1.87 1.22
N TYR A 135 4.46 0.89 0.33
CA TYR A 135 3.39 0.87 -0.67
C TYR A 135 1.99 0.68 -0.06
N LYS A 136 1.85 -0.10 1.02
CA LYS A 136 0.56 -0.27 1.73
C LYS A 136 0.17 1.04 2.41
N ALA A 137 1.13 1.72 3.03
CA ALA A 137 0.91 3.03 3.64
C ALA A 137 0.46 4.09 2.62
N LEU A 138 1.10 4.07 1.44
CA LEU A 138 0.76 4.97 0.33
C LEU A 138 -0.67 4.72 -0.19
N LEU A 139 -1.06 3.45 -0.38
CA LEU A 139 -2.42 3.09 -0.79
C LEU A 139 -3.45 3.43 0.30
N ALA A 140 -3.14 3.11 1.56
CA ALA A 140 -3.99 3.42 2.70
C ALA A 140 -4.32 4.91 2.76
N ARG A 141 -3.31 5.77 2.53
CA ARG A 141 -3.52 7.21 2.49
C ARG A 141 -4.48 7.64 1.37
N ALA A 142 -4.34 7.07 0.17
CA ALA A 142 -5.26 7.38 -0.95
C ALA A 142 -6.70 6.95 -0.64
N ILE A 143 -6.89 5.79 0.00
CA ILE A 143 -8.20 5.30 0.43
C ILE A 143 -8.79 6.20 1.53
N TRP A 144 -7.99 6.62 2.50
CA TRP A 144 -8.41 7.61 3.50
C TRP A 144 -8.86 8.91 2.83
N ASP A 145 -8.04 9.48 1.95
CA ASP A 145 -8.35 10.75 1.30
C ASP A 145 -9.63 10.66 0.46
N LYS A 146 -9.90 9.50 -0.14
CA LYS A 146 -11.14 9.22 -0.90
C LYS A 146 -12.40 9.16 -0.04
N TYR A 147 -12.33 8.53 1.12
CA TYR A 147 -13.54 8.17 1.89
C TYR A 147 -13.75 8.98 3.18
N ARG A 148 -12.74 9.75 3.64
CA ARG A 148 -12.77 10.48 4.92
C ARG A 148 -13.95 11.45 5.07
N SER A 149 -14.51 11.95 3.98
CA SER A 149 -15.59 12.94 3.97
C SER A 149 -16.99 12.34 3.81
N GLY A 150 -17.14 11.02 3.70
CA GLY A 150 -18.47 10.45 3.39
C GLY A 150 -18.73 9.00 3.79
N ASN A 151 -17.72 8.12 3.87
CA ASN A 151 -17.97 6.71 4.17
C ASN A 151 -16.80 6.08 4.95
N GLN A 152 -16.80 6.25 6.27
CA GLN A 152 -15.73 5.74 7.14
C GLN A 152 -15.74 4.20 7.25
N GLU A 153 -16.90 3.55 7.15
CA GLU A 153 -17.00 2.08 7.13
C GLU A 153 -16.24 1.50 5.94
N ARG A 154 -16.30 2.18 4.79
CA ARG A 154 -15.55 1.77 3.61
C ARG A 154 -14.04 1.82 3.80
N ILE A 155 -13.54 2.75 4.63
CA ILE A 155 -12.11 2.80 4.98
C ILE A 155 -11.71 1.53 5.74
N LEU A 156 -12.54 1.10 6.70
CA LEU A 156 -12.30 -0.10 7.50
C LEU A 156 -12.24 -1.36 6.65
N GLU A 157 -13.18 -1.52 5.71
CA GLU A 157 -13.25 -2.65 4.78
C GLU A 157 -12.01 -2.71 3.89
N MET A 158 -11.65 -1.57 3.28
CA MET A 158 -10.50 -1.50 2.39
C MET A 158 -9.17 -1.73 3.12
N TYR A 159 -9.05 -1.21 4.35
CA TYR A 159 -7.89 -1.47 5.18
C TYR A 159 -7.79 -2.94 5.59
N GLU A 160 -8.92 -3.59 5.91
CA GLU A 160 -8.95 -5.05 6.15
C GLU A 160 -8.47 -5.82 4.93
N LEU A 161 -8.93 -5.44 3.74
CA LEU A 161 -8.54 -6.08 2.50
C LEU A 161 -7.02 -5.96 2.28
N ILE A 162 -6.45 -4.76 2.43
CA ILE A 162 -5.00 -4.56 2.29
C ILE A 162 -4.22 -5.38 3.33
N LEU A 163 -4.65 -5.35 4.59
CA LEU A 163 -3.94 -6.01 5.69
C LEU A 163 -4.07 -7.54 5.65
N SER A 164 -5.12 -8.09 5.05
CA SER A 164 -5.35 -9.54 4.97
C SER A 164 -4.87 -10.16 3.65
N ARG A 165 -5.11 -9.49 2.52
CA ARG A 165 -4.87 -10.06 1.17
C ARG A 165 -3.47 -9.78 0.64
N PHE A 166 -2.96 -8.57 0.83
CA PHE A 166 -1.64 -8.23 0.28
C PHE A 166 -0.50 -9.06 0.89
N PRO A 167 -0.47 -9.37 2.20
CA PRO A 167 0.57 -10.26 2.74
C PRO A 167 0.58 -11.67 2.11
N VAL A 168 -0.58 -12.18 1.70
CA VAL A 168 -0.66 -13.49 1.03
C VAL A 168 -0.01 -13.43 -0.35
N LEU A 169 -0.25 -12.35 -1.10
CA LEU A 169 0.40 -12.11 -2.38
C LEU A 169 1.90 -11.84 -2.22
N GLU A 170 2.31 -11.07 -1.21
CA GLU A 170 3.72 -10.87 -0.88
C GLU A 170 4.40 -12.21 -0.62
N LYS A 171 3.81 -13.07 0.21
CA LYS A 171 4.39 -14.39 0.51
C LYS A 171 4.49 -15.26 -0.74
N LYS A 172 3.42 -15.32 -1.54
CA LYS A 172 3.39 -16.07 -2.80
C LYS A 172 4.53 -15.64 -3.72
N TYR A 173 4.59 -14.35 -4.05
CA TYR A 173 5.55 -13.84 -5.02
C TYR A 173 6.97 -13.67 -4.47
N HIS A 174 7.13 -13.57 -3.15
CA HIS A 174 8.45 -13.61 -2.52
C HIS A 174 9.05 -15.02 -2.56
N LEU A 175 8.24 -16.07 -2.34
CA LEU A 175 8.69 -17.46 -2.45
C LEU A 175 9.00 -17.84 -3.90
N ASP A 176 8.15 -17.44 -4.85
CA ASP A 176 8.34 -17.70 -6.30
C ASP A 176 9.62 -17.07 -6.88
N VAL A 177 10.12 -16.03 -6.23
CA VAL A 177 11.35 -15.33 -6.63
C VAL A 177 12.58 -15.96 -6.00
N LEU A 178 12.50 -16.38 -4.73
CA LEU A 178 13.59 -17.10 -4.07
C LEU A 178 13.86 -18.46 -4.72
N SER A 179 12.84 -19.13 -5.27
CA SER A 179 13.00 -20.38 -6.02
C SER A 179 13.62 -20.22 -7.41
N LYS A 180 13.93 -18.99 -7.85
CA LYS A 180 14.55 -18.69 -9.15
C LYS A 180 15.98 -18.18 -9.02
N VAL A 181 16.48 -18.06 -7.79
CA VAL A 181 17.86 -17.73 -7.47
C VAL A 181 18.55 -19.04 -7.09
N ASP A 182 18.86 -19.85 -8.10
CA ASP A 182 19.82 -20.96 -8.02
C ASP A 182 21.19 -20.47 -8.49
#